data_AF-R7ZS31-F1
#
_entry.id   AF-R7ZS31-F1
#
_cell.length_a   1.000
_cell.length_b   1.000
_cell.length_c   1.000
_cell.angle_alpha   90.00
_cell.angle_beta   90.00
_cell.angle_gamma   90.00
#
_symmetry.space_group_name_H-M   'P 1'
#
loop_
_entity.id
_entity.type
_entity.pdbx_description
1 polymer ?
#
loop_
_entity_poly.entity_id
_entity_poly.type
_entity_poly.pdbx_seq_one_letter_code
_entity_poly.pdbx_strand_id
1 'polypeptide(L)'
;MNMVYLTDGAARKIQVGRQTIVFKKTSPKNLNAIGKISRLAIQALKAIGKDQVTPDEQTKIISLFQKEEPLRLEHDIRLAPEWIREIIRESLSKRKEG
;
A
#
# COMPACT_ATOMS: atom_id res chain seq x y z
N MET A 1 -13.29 16.72 -8.33
CA MET A 1 -12.17 16.22 -7.48
C MET A 1 -12.69 15.04 -6.68
N ASN A 2 -12.06 13.88 -6.80
CA ASN A 2 -12.53 12.61 -6.22
C ASN A 2 -11.60 12.27 -5.04
N MET A 3 -12.07 12.39 -3.79
CA MET A 3 -11.26 12.09 -2.60
C MET A 3 -11.63 10.71 -2.06
N VAL A 4 -10.64 9.83 -1.89
CA VAL A 4 -10.83 8.46 -1.41
C VAL A 4 -10.15 8.32 -0.05
N TYR A 5 -10.89 7.88 0.96
CA TYR A 5 -10.39 7.66 2.31
C TYR A 5 -10.65 6.22 2.73
N LEU A 6 -9.73 5.64 3.50
CA LEU A 6 -9.86 4.29 4.05
C LEU A 6 -10.46 4.38 5.46
N THR A 7 -11.46 3.54 5.76
CA THR A 7 -12.08 3.42 7.09
C THR A 7 -12.20 1.96 7.49
N ASP A 8 -12.15 1.65 8.78
CA ASP A 8 -12.48 0.33 9.33
C ASP A 8 -14.00 0.12 9.50
N GLY A 9 -14.80 1.20 9.38
CA GLY A 9 -16.26 1.18 9.43
C GLY A 9 -16.95 0.76 8.13
N ALA A 10 -18.28 0.89 8.08
CA ALA A 10 -19.06 0.61 6.87
C ALA A 10 -18.62 1.51 5.70
N ALA A 11 -18.44 0.91 4.52
CA ALA A 11 -18.14 1.65 3.30
C ALA A 11 -19.29 2.63 3.02
N ARG A 12 -18.97 3.90 2.82
CA ARG A 12 -19.99 4.94 2.57
C ARG A 12 -19.46 5.97 1.58
N LYS A 13 -20.35 6.47 0.74
CA LYS A 13 -20.06 7.56 -0.20
C LYS A 13 -20.78 8.79 0.31
N ILE A 14 -20.04 9.82 0.69
CA ILE A 14 -20.61 11.09 1.15
C ILE A 14 -20.41 12.12 0.04
N GLN A 15 -21.49 12.79 -0.34
CA GLN A 15 -21.45 13.88 -1.29
C GLN A 15 -21.53 15.20 -0.50
N VAL A 16 -20.50 16.04 -0.64
CA VAL A 16 -20.43 17.35 0.02
C VAL A 16 -20.33 18.41 -1.08
N GLY A 17 -21.45 19.09 -1.35
CA GLY A 17 -21.55 20.03 -2.46
C GLY A 17 -21.24 19.37 -3.81
N ARG A 18 -20.22 19.86 -4.52
CA ARG A 18 -19.76 19.30 -5.82
C ARG A 18 -18.69 18.21 -5.68
N GLN A 19 -18.27 17.88 -4.47
CA GLN A 19 -17.19 16.92 -4.21
C GLN A 19 -17.77 15.60 -3.70
N THR A 20 -17.14 14.51 -4.14
CA THR A 20 -17.51 13.15 -3.72
C THR A 20 -16.38 12.59 -2.88
N ILE A 21 -16.72 12.19 -1.65
CA ILE A 21 -15.81 11.54 -0.71
C ILE A 21 -16.20 10.07 -0.61
N VAL A 22 -15.32 9.18 -1.05
CA VAL A 22 -15.55 7.73 -1.01
C VAL A 22 -14.78 7.14 0.15
N PHE A 23 -15.50 6.64 1.16
CA PHE A 23 -14.92 5.86 2.26
C PHE A 23 -14.93 4.38 1.90
N LYS A 24 -13.75 3.86 1.54
CA LYS A 24 -13.57 2.42 1.27
C LYS A 24 -13.29 1.70 2.59
N LYS A 25 -14.06 0.66 2.87
CA LYS A 25 -13.82 -0.23 4.00
C LYS A 25 -12.50 -0.97 3.78
N THR A 26 -11.61 -0.93 4.76
CA THR A 26 -10.37 -1.70 4.77
C THR A 26 -10.31 -2.55 6.03
N SER A 27 -9.66 -3.71 5.95
CA SER A 27 -9.46 -4.55 7.14
C SER A 27 -8.43 -3.90 8.07
N PRO A 28 -8.61 -3.93 9.40
CA PRO A 28 -7.66 -3.36 10.37
C PRO A 28 -6.25 -3.96 10.26
N LYS A 29 -6.13 -5.19 9.76
CA LYS A 29 -4.85 -5.82 9.40
C LYS A 29 -4.00 -4.99 8.42
N ASN A 30 -4.62 -4.15 7.59
CA ASN A 30 -3.93 -3.26 6.64
C ASN A 30 -3.45 -1.96 7.28
N LEU A 31 -3.97 -1.62 8.46
CA LEU A 31 -3.59 -0.44 9.24
C LEU A 31 -2.45 -0.74 10.23
N ASN A 32 -2.21 -2.02 10.51
CA ASN A 32 -1.17 -2.51 11.42
C ASN A 32 0.24 -2.54 10.83
N ALA A 33 0.45 -1.97 9.64
CA ALA A 33 1.80 -1.88 9.08
C ALA A 33 2.68 -0.98 9.97
N ILE A 34 3.82 -1.51 10.42
CA ILE A 34 4.72 -0.89 11.40
C ILE A 34 5.65 0.12 10.70
N GLY A 35 6.12 -0.20 9.49
CA GLY A 35 6.98 0.70 8.72
C GLY A 35 6.21 1.90 8.18
N LYS A 36 6.81 3.08 8.26
CA LYS A 36 6.19 4.33 7.78
C LYS A 36 6.08 4.33 6.26
N ILE A 37 7.13 3.90 5.57
CA ILE A 37 7.22 3.80 4.12
C ILE A 37 6.40 2.61 3.63
N SER A 38 6.58 1.44 4.26
CA SER A 38 5.88 0.22 3.86
C SER A 38 4.35 0.37 3.97
N ARG A 39 3.86 0.99 5.06
CA ARG A 39 2.44 1.31 5.24
C ARG A 39 1.90 2.19 4.13
N LEU A 40 2.64 3.22 3.71
CA LEU A 40 2.21 4.12 2.64
C LEU A 40 2.26 3.42 1.27
N ALA A 41 3.33 2.67 1.00
CA ALA A 41 3.49 1.93 -0.23
C ALA A 41 2.40 0.86 -0.41
N ILE A 42 2.10 0.08 0.64
CA ILE A 42 1.03 -0.92 0.62
C ILE A 42 -0.34 -0.26 0.37
N GLN A 43 -0.61 0.90 1.00
CA GLN A 43 -1.84 1.64 0.78
C GLN A 43 -1.93 2.21 -0.64
N ALA A 44 -0.84 2.76 -1.17
CA ALA A 44 -0.77 3.27 -2.54
C ALA A 44 -1.00 2.14 -3.55
N LEU A 45 -0.30 1.02 -3.42
CA LEU A 45 -0.51 -0.18 -4.24
C LEU A 45 -1.96 -0.65 -4.17
N LYS A 46 -2.56 -0.72 -2.97
CA LYS A 46 -3.97 -1.08 -2.82
C LYS A 46 -4.94 -0.09 -3.47
N ALA A 47 -4.62 1.21 -3.41
CA ALA A 47 -5.46 2.24 -3.99
C ALA A 47 -5.43 2.22 -5.51
N ILE A 48 -4.24 1.97 -6.09
CA ILE A 48 -4.03 1.82 -7.54
C ILE A 48 -4.66 0.49 -8.00
N GLY A 49 -4.36 -0.62 -7.34
CA GLY A 49 -4.78 -1.97 -7.73
C GLY A 49 -3.79 -2.64 -8.68
N LYS A 50 -3.77 -3.98 -8.66
CA LYS A 50 -2.79 -4.81 -9.39
C LYS A 50 -2.74 -4.50 -10.89
N ASP A 51 -3.90 -4.29 -11.53
CA ASP A 51 -4.02 -4.03 -12.97
C ASP A 51 -3.67 -2.61 -13.41
N GLN A 52 -3.62 -1.65 -12.48
CA GLN A 52 -3.36 -0.24 -12.80
C GLN A 52 -1.95 0.22 -12.41
N VAL A 53 -1.17 -0.62 -11.72
CA VAL A 53 0.22 -0.32 -11.36
C VAL A 53 1.09 -0.37 -12.62
N THR A 54 1.77 0.73 -12.91
CA THR A 54 2.77 0.75 -13.99
C THR A 54 4.11 0.22 -13.51
N PRO A 55 4.95 -0.34 -14.41
CA PRO A 55 6.28 -0.85 -14.03
C PRO A 55 7.23 0.24 -13.48
N ASP A 56 7.08 1.50 -13.89
CA ASP A 56 7.82 2.63 -13.32
C ASP A 56 7.42 2.90 -11.85
N GLU A 57 6.12 2.89 -11.56
CA GLU A 57 5.60 3.03 -10.19
C GLU A 57 6.04 1.86 -9.31
N GLN A 58 5.98 0.64 -9.85
CA GLN A 58 6.45 -0.55 -9.15
C GLN A 58 7.94 -0.42 -8.79
N THR A 59 8.77 0.02 -9.72
CA THR A 59 10.21 0.24 -9.48
C THR A 59 10.47 1.29 -8.41
N LYS A 60 9.75 2.42 -8.44
CA LYS A 60 9.83 3.45 -7.38
C LYS A 60 9.44 2.89 -6.03
N ILE A 61 8.35 2.13 -5.96
CA ILE A 61 7.88 1.52 -4.71
C ILE A 61 8.89 0.50 -4.18
N ILE A 62 9.51 -0.30 -5.04
CA ILE A 62 10.60 -1.20 -4.68
C ILE A 62 11.78 -0.43 -4.08
N SER A 63 12.23 0.65 -4.72
CA SER A 63 13.30 1.50 -4.16
C SER A 63 12.92 2.15 -2.83
N LEU A 64 11.63 2.46 -2.61
CA LEU A 64 11.15 2.96 -1.32
C LEU A 64 11.21 1.87 -0.24
N PHE A 65 10.82 0.63 -0.55
CA PHE A 65 10.96 -0.49 0.38
C PHE A 65 12.42 -0.76 0.76
N GLN A 66 13.36 -0.59 -0.17
CA GLN A 66 14.80 -0.71 0.10
C GLN A 66 15.35 0.35 1.06
N LYS A 67 14.65 1.49 1.22
CA LYS A 67 15.02 2.54 2.17
C LYS A 67 14.46 2.32 3.58
N GLU A 68 13.53 1.38 3.75
CA GLU A 68 12.91 1.06 5.04
C GLU A 68 13.73 0.02 5.81
N GLU A 69 13.56 -0.04 7.13
CA GLU A 69 14.16 -1.10 7.94
C GLU A 69 13.64 -2.50 7.55
N PRO A 70 14.55 -3.48 7.34
CA PRO A 70 14.17 -4.83 6.90
C PRO A 70 13.25 -5.53 7.89
N LEU A 71 13.51 -5.38 9.19
CA LEU A 71 12.69 -5.95 10.27
C LEU A 71 11.22 -5.49 10.22
N ARG A 72 10.99 -4.22 9.87
CA ARG A 72 9.62 -3.67 9.74
C ARG A 72 8.97 -4.16 8.47
N LEU A 73 9.73 -4.18 7.36
CA LEU A 73 9.25 -4.66 6.07
C LEU A 73 8.85 -6.15 6.11
N GLU A 74 9.61 -6.99 6.80
CA GLU A 74 9.31 -8.41 7.02
C GLU A 74 8.07 -8.64 7.90
N HIS A 75 7.73 -7.70 8.79
CA HIS A 75 6.47 -7.74 9.50
C HIS A 75 5.31 -7.38 8.57
N ASP A 76 5.49 -6.34 7.77
CA ASP A 76 4.44 -5.76 6.93
C ASP A 76 4.11 -6.62 5.72
N ILE A 77 5.08 -7.37 5.18
CA ILE A 77 4.84 -8.34 4.10
C ILE A 77 3.82 -9.40 4.51
N ARG A 78 3.80 -9.81 5.79
CA ARG A 78 2.83 -10.80 6.29
C ARG A 78 1.40 -10.24 6.30
N LEU A 79 1.26 -8.94 6.47
CA LEU A 79 -0.02 -8.23 6.49
C LEU A 79 -0.53 -7.88 5.08
N ALA A 80 0.35 -7.87 4.09
CA ALA A 80 0.03 -7.52 2.71
C ALA A 80 -0.66 -8.67 1.94
N PRO A 81 -1.52 -8.36 0.96
CA PRO A 81 -2.09 -9.33 0.02
C PRO A 81 -1.00 -9.91 -0.90
N GLU A 82 -1.25 -11.09 -1.46
CA GLU A 82 -0.22 -11.91 -2.12
C GLU A 82 0.58 -11.17 -3.20
N TRP A 83 -0.08 -10.45 -4.09
CA TRP A 83 0.60 -9.71 -5.16
C TRP A 83 1.51 -8.56 -4.66
N ILE A 84 1.19 -7.95 -3.51
CA ILE A 84 2.06 -6.95 -2.88
C ILE A 84 3.25 -7.64 -2.21
N ARG A 85 3.06 -8.87 -1.71
CA ARG A 85 4.17 -9.67 -1.18
C ARG A 85 5.19 -9.99 -2.26
N GLU A 86 4.75 -10.25 -3.49
CA GLU A 86 5.66 -10.46 -4.62
C GLU A 86 6.55 -9.23 -4.86
N ILE A 87 5.96 -8.03 -4.88
CA ILE A 87 6.69 -6.76 -5.04
C ILE A 87 7.70 -6.54 -3.90
N ILE A 88 7.29 -6.81 -2.66
CA ILE A 88 8.17 -6.66 -1.50
C ILE A 88 9.30 -7.70 -1.55
N ARG A 89 9.03 -8.96 -1.94
CA ARG A 89 10.07 -9.99 -2.13
C ARG A 89 11.08 -9.55 -3.18
N GLU A 90 10.62 -8.98 -4.29
CA GLU A 90 11.52 -8.46 -5.34
C GLU A 90 12.44 -7.36 -4.76
N SER A 91 11.90 -6.48 -3.91
CA SER A 91 12.71 -5.44 -3.24
C SER A 91 13.76 -6.00 -2.29
N LEU A 92 13.44 -7.09 -1.58
CA LEU A 92 14.36 -7.77 -0.67
C LEU A 92 15.46 -8.51 -1.43
N SER A 93 15.13 -9.16 -2.55
CA SER A 93 16.11 -9.81 -3.43
C SER A 93 17.12 -8.80 -3.98
N LYS A 94 16.65 -7.66 -4.51
CA LYS A 94 17.54 -6.59 -5.00
C LYS A 94 18.43 -5.96 -3.93
N ARG A 95 18.07 -6.10 -2.65
CA ARG A 95 18.87 -5.59 -1.53
C ARG A 95 20.05 -6.51 -1.17
N LYS A 96 19.99 -7.79 -1.57
CA LYS A 96 21.08 -8.77 -1.34
C LYS A 96 22.16 -8.72 -2.42
N GLU A 97 21.89 -8.08 -3.55
CA GLU A 97 22.82 -7.96 -4.67
C GLU A 97 23.66 -6.67 -4.65
N GLY A 98 23.48 -5.81 -3.65
CA GLY A 98 24.16 -4.51 -3.52
C GLY A 98 24.99 -4.38 -2.25
#